data_AF-A0AA40A0Y7-F1
#
_entry.id   AF-A0AA40A0Y7-F1
#
_cell.length_a   1.000
_cell.length_b   1.000
_cell.length_c   1.000
_cell.angle_alpha   90.00
_cell.angle_beta   90.00
_cell.angle_gamma   90.00
#
_symmetry.space_group_name_H-M   'P 1'
#
loop_
_entity.id
_entity.type
_entity.pdbx_description
1 polymer ?
#
loop_
_entity_poly.entity_id
_entity_poly.type
_entity_poly.pdbx_seq_one_letter_code
_entity_poly.pdbx_strand_id
1 'polypeptide(L)'
;IVKDPNFRDGFRNERFFFGLLGPLVTGDDNFITRWVARLGYKIRITNAASIETTLGQFPKYVKQCLRWRRTTIQTASILSEYTLWLHWPWTTWTTYIPSLFNLALFWDLGLLYALTQTRVFLEARNPGVMVVVLGTWIYFAKLVKLFPYFRRYPMDFFLFFFPIPAYHCFAYFHSLLTLWAYCTFWDCSWSGRNL
;
A
#
# COMPACT_ATOMS: atom_id res chain seq x y z
N ILE A 1 -14.50 -7.85 -23.58
CA ILE A 1 -13.51 -6.82 -23.17
C ILE A 1 -12.26 -6.89 -24.06
N VAL A 2 -11.43 -7.94 -23.99
CA VAL A 2 -10.13 -7.99 -24.73
C VAL A 2 -10.20 -7.90 -26.27
N LYS A 3 -11.35 -8.23 -26.87
CA LYS A 3 -11.58 -8.12 -28.33
C LYS A 3 -11.94 -6.70 -28.77
N ASP A 4 -12.29 -5.81 -27.84
CA ASP A 4 -12.67 -4.43 -28.13
C ASP A 4 -11.44 -3.62 -28.60
N PRO A 5 -11.47 -2.98 -29.79
CA PRO A 5 -10.37 -2.15 -30.27
C PRO A 5 -9.98 -1.02 -29.30
N ASN A 6 -10.96 -0.38 -28.65
CA ASN A 6 -10.72 0.72 -27.71
C ASN A 6 -10.04 0.23 -26.43
N PHE A 7 -10.40 -0.97 -25.95
CA PHE A 7 -9.71 -1.60 -24.83
C PHE A 7 -8.25 -1.84 -25.18
N ARG A 8 -7.98 -2.42 -26.36
CA ARG A 8 -6.62 -2.76 -26.80
C ARG A 8 -5.76 -1.53 -27.01
N ASP A 9 -6.34 -0.44 -27.50
CA ASP A 9 -5.63 0.83 -27.67
C ASP A 9 -5.31 1.45 -26.31
N GLY A 10 -6.31 1.63 -25.45
CA GLY A 10 -6.12 2.19 -24.12
C GLY A 10 -5.17 1.38 -23.25
N PHE A 11 -5.22 0.05 -23.32
CA PHE A 11 -4.35 -0.85 -22.54
C PHE A 11 -2.88 -0.74 -22.96
N ARG A 12 -2.61 -0.55 -24.26
CA ARG A 12 -1.22 -0.45 -24.77
C ARG A 12 -0.63 0.94 -24.62
N ASN A 13 -1.48 1.96 -24.67
CA ASN A 13 -1.06 3.36 -24.72
C ASN A 13 -1.36 4.11 -23.41
N GLU A 14 -1.55 3.39 -22.30
CA GLU A 14 -1.87 4.00 -21.03
C GLU A 14 -0.74 4.93 -20.56
N ARG A 15 -1.09 6.20 -20.29
CA ARG A 15 -0.19 7.22 -19.77
C ARG A 15 -0.70 7.74 -18.44
N PHE A 16 0.23 8.17 -17.59
CA PHE A 16 -0.06 8.76 -16.29
C PHE A 16 0.54 10.16 -16.19
N PHE A 17 0.33 10.81 -15.03
CA PHE A 17 0.81 12.17 -14.77
C PHE A 17 0.36 13.15 -15.86
N PHE A 18 -0.97 13.30 -16.00
CA PHE A 18 -1.61 14.15 -17.02
C PHE A 18 -1.23 13.80 -18.47
N GLY A 19 -0.86 12.54 -18.73
CA GLY A 19 -0.48 12.06 -20.06
C GLY A 19 1.00 12.30 -20.42
N LEU A 20 1.78 12.91 -19.53
CA LEU A 20 3.18 13.26 -19.79
C LEU A 20 4.11 12.04 -19.75
N LEU A 21 3.77 11.02 -18.96
CA LEU A 21 4.62 9.85 -18.74
C LEU A 21 3.92 8.55 -19.17
N GLY A 22 4.70 7.61 -19.71
CA GLY A 22 4.24 6.31 -20.21
C GLY A 22 4.90 5.92 -21.54
N PRO A 23 4.47 4.82 -22.16
CA PRO A 23 3.36 3.96 -21.75
C PRO A 23 3.66 3.13 -20.49
N LEU A 24 2.63 2.83 -19.70
CA LEU A 24 2.74 1.92 -18.56
C LEU A 24 2.84 0.48 -19.04
N VAL A 25 3.97 -0.15 -18.77
CA VAL A 25 4.22 -1.58 -19.07
C VAL A 25 3.79 -2.47 -17.89
N THR A 26 3.36 -1.88 -16.78
CA THR A 26 3.01 -2.56 -15.54
C THR A 26 1.66 -2.05 -15.02
N GLY A 27 0.93 -2.87 -14.28
CA GLY A 27 -0.35 -2.46 -13.67
C GLY A 27 -1.59 -2.87 -14.47
N ASP A 28 -1.47 -3.93 -15.26
CA ASP A 28 -2.54 -4.49 -16.10
C ASP A 28 -3.85 -4.72 -15.32
N ASP A 29 -3.72 -5.20 -14.07
CA ASP A 29 -4.81 -5.41 -13.13
C ASP A 29 -5.56 -4.11 -12.79
N ASN A 30 -4.83 -3.03 -12.54
CA ASN A 30 -5.40 -1.71 -12.27
C ASN A 30 -6.09 -1.11 -13.50
N PHE A 31 -5.53 -1.29 -14.71
CA PHE A 31 -6.20 -0.85 -15.93
C PHE A 31 -7.51 -1.60 -16.15
N ILE A 32 -7.47 -2.94 -16.09
CA ILE A 32 -8.65 -3.79 -16.33
C ILE A 32 -9.74 -3.48 -15.31
N THR A 33 -9.37 -3.31 -14.04
CA THR A 33 -10.30 -2.96 -12.96
C THR A 33 -11.06 -1.67 -13.27
N ARG A 34 -10.35 -0.62 -13.70
CA ARG A 34 -10.97 0.67 -14.08
C ARG A 34 -11.82 0.55 -15.33
N TRP A 35 -11.35 -0.16 -16.34
CA TRP A 35 -12.12 -0.39 -17.55
C TRP A 35 -13.47 -1.05 -17.26
N VAL A 36 -13.45 -2.13 -16.46
CA VAL A 36 -14.64 -2.87 -16.04
C VAL A 36 -15.56 -1.99 -15.18
N ALA A 37 -15.00 -1.19 -14.28
CA ALA A 37 -15.77 -0.24 -13.47
C ALA A 37 -16.46 0.84 -14.33
N ARG A 38 -15.79 1.39 -15.35
CA ARG A 38 -16.36 2.39 -16.26
C ARG A 38 -17.51 1.83 -17.12
N LEU A 39 -17.49 0.53 -17.39
CA LEU A 39 -18.61 -0.16 -18.05
C LEU A 39 -19.79 -0.46 -17.09
N GLY A 40 -19.70 -0.09 -15.81
CA GLY A 40 -20.77 -0.27 -14.82
C GLY A 40 -20.84 -1.66 -14.19
N TYR A 41 -19.85 -2.53 -14.44
CA TYR A 41 -19.81 -3.85 -13.81
C TYR A 41 -19.43 -3.76 -12.33
N LYS A 42 -20.05 -4.63 -11.51
CA LYS A 42 -19.73 -4.75 -10.08
C LYS A 42 -18.65 -5.80 -9.86
N ILE A 43 -17.59 -5.41 -9.16
CA ILE A 43 -16.50 -6.31 -8.76
C ILE A 43 -16.77 -6.82 -7.33
N ARG A 44 -16.51 -8.11 -7.12
CA ARG A 44 -16.67 -8.81 -5.83
C ARG A 44 -15.48 -9.73 -5.61
N ILE A 45 -15.00 -9.80 -4.37
CA ILE A 45 -13.96 -10.73 -3.93
C ILE A 45 -14.65 -11.80 -3.08
N THR A 46 -14.35 -13.07 -3.33
CA THR A 46 -14.90 -14.22 -2.60
C THR A 46 -13.76 -15.09 -2.07
N ASN A 47 -13.98 -15.72 -0.91
CA ASN A 47 -13.05 -16.69 -0.32
C ASN A 47 -13.26 -18.12 -0.83
N ALA A 48 -14.32 -18.38 -1.60
CA ALA A 48 -14.66 -19.71 -2.11
C ALA A 48 -13.60 -20.31 -3.06
N ALA A 49 -12.82 -19.47 -3.72
CA ALA A 49 -11.71 -19.87 -4.58
C ALA A 49 -10.47 -19.04 -4.23
N SER A 50 -9.69 -19.55 -3.27
CA SER A 50 -8.47 -18.90 -2.80
C SER A 50 -7.25 -19.61 -3.38
N ILE A 51 -6.28 -18.84 -3.88
CA ILE A 51 -5.00 -19.36 -4.38
C ILE A 51 -3.91 -18.85 -3.44
N GLU A 52 -3.10 -19.78 -2.93
CA GLU A 52 -1.91 -19.45 -2.17
C GLU A 52 -0.72 -19.37 -3.13
N THR A 53 0.11 -18.33 -2.97
CA THR A 53 1.29 -18.12 -3.81
C THR A 53 2.47 -17.73 -2.94
N THR A 54 3.63 -18.31 -3.23
CA THR A 54 4.88 -17.93 -2.60
C THR A 54 5.34 -16.60 -3.19
N LEU A 55 5.53 -15.60 -2.34
CA LEU A 55 6.12 -14.33 -2.76
C LEU A 55 7.56 -14.54 -3.26
N GLY A 56 8.05 -13.59 -4.08
CA GLY A 56 9.38 -13.69 -4.68
C GLY A 56 10.53 -13.85 -3.66
N GLN A 57 11.69 -14.29 -4.13
CA GLN A 57 12.90 -14.46 -3.32
C GLN A 57 13.76 -13.20 -3.30
N PHE A 58 14.48 -12.95 -2.20
CA PHE A 58 15.48 -11.89 -2.13
C PHE A 58 16.62 -12.16 -3.16
N PRO A 59 17.16 -11.14 -3.86
CA PRO A 59 16.83 -9.70 -3.81
C PRO A 59 15.71 -9.29 -4.79
N LYS A 60 15.22 -10.20 -5.63
CA LYS A 60 14.18 -9.90 -6.64
C LYS A 60 12.89 -9.41 -5.99
N TYR A 61 12.55 -9.92 -4.81
CA TYR A 61 11.38 -9.49 -4.03
C TYR A 61 11.36 -7.99 -3.76
N VAL A 62 12.48 -7.40 -3.36
CA VAL A 62 12.56 -5.96 -3.09
C VAL A 62 12.29 -5.15 -4.37
N LYS A 63 12.80 -5.60 -5.52
CA LYS A 63 12.53 -4.98 -6.82
C LYS A 63 11.04 -5.08 -7.19
N GLN A 64 10.41 -6.22 -6.90
CA GLN A 64 8.96 -6.41 -7.09
C GLN A 64 8.15 -5.46 -6.20
N CYS A 65 8.49 -5.34 -4.91
CA CYS A 65 7.85 -4.41 -3.98
C CYS A 65 7.97 -2.96 -4.46
N LEU A 66 9.16 -2.56 -4.90
CA LEU A 66 9.40 -1.23 -5.43
C LEU A 66 8.54 -0.96 -6.68
N ARG A 67 8.45 -1.93 -7.60
CA ARG A 67 7.58 -1.84 -8.77
C ARG A 67 6.12 -1.67 -8.38
N TRP A 68 5.60 -2.49 -7.47
CA TRP A 68 4.22 -2.37 -6.98
C TRP A 68 3.94 -1.00 -6.36
N ARG A 69 4.90 -0.44 -5.60
CA ARG A 69 4.78 0.92 -5.06
C ARG A 69 4.73 1.98 -6.15
N ARG A 70 5.60 1.90 -7.16
CA ARG A 70 5.57 2.82 -8.31
C ARG A 70 4.27 2.71 -9.09
N THR A 71 3.80 1.50 -9.39
CA THR A 71 2.52 1.28 -10.07
C THR A 71 1.38 1.91 -9.28
N THR A 72 1.36 1.77 -7.95
CA THR A 72 0.33 2.40 -7.09
C THR A 72 0.31 3.93 -7.28
N ILE A 73 1.49 4.57 -7.36
CA ILE A 73 1.63 6.02 -7.59
C ILE A 73 1.26 6.40 -9.03
N GLN A 74 1.72 5.63 -10.01
CA GLN A 74 1.44 5.84 -11.43
C GLN A 74 -0.06 5.76 -11.71
N THR A 75 -0.73 4.80 -11.07
CA THR A 75 -2.18 4.65 -11.14
C THR A 75 -2.93 5.53 -10.16
N ALA A 76 -2.27 6.44 -9.42
CA ALA A 76 -2.94 7.35 -8.48
C ALA A 76 -3.95 8.29 -9.16
N SER A 77 -3.85 8.48 -10.48
CA SER A 77 -4.89 9.14 -11.30
C SER A 77 -6.27 8.51 -11.12
N ILE A 78 -6.34 7.26 -10.65
CA ILE A 78 -7.56 6.61 -10.21
C ILE A 78 -8.37 7.44 -9.20
N LEU A 79 -7.70 8.25 -8.37
CA LEU A 79 -8.37 9.13 -7.40
C LEU A 79 -9.04 10.34 -8.04
N SER A 80 -8.61 10.73 -9.24
CA SER A 80 -9.29 11.75 -10.04
C SER A 80 -10.48 11.20 -10.82
N GLU A 81 -10.63 9.87 -10.89
CA GLU A 81 -11.76 9.23 -11.56
C GLU A 81 -12.99 9.20 -10.64
N TYR A 82 -13.94 10.09 -10.92
CA TYR A 82 -15.22 10.18 -10.21
C TYR A 82 -15.99 8.85 -10.15
N THR A 83 -15.88 8.02 -11.19
CA THR A 83 -16.58 6.72 -11.26
C THR A 83 -16.28 5.82 -10.07
N LEU A 84 -15.06 5.84 -9.54
CA LEU A 84 -14.68 4.96 -8.43
C LEU A 84 -15.16 5.48 -7.08
N TRP A 85 -15.21 6.80 -6.93
CA TRP A 85 -15.83 7.43 -5.77
C TRP A 85 -17.32 7.12 -5.69
N LEU A 86 -18.00 7.04 -6.83
CA LEU A 86 -19.40 6.61 -6.88
C LEU A 86 -19.60 5.13 -6.55
N HIS A 87 -18.77 4.25 -7.11
CA HIS A 87 -18.96 2.82 -6.95
C HIS A 87 -18.45 2.31 -5.58
N TRP A 88 -17.30 2.82 -5.12
CA TRP A 88 -16.58 2.35 -3.93
C TRP A 88 -16.00 3.50 -3.11
N PRO A 89 -16.83 4.39 -2.53
CA PRO A 89 -16.36 5.53 -1.76
C PRO A 89 -15.50 5.11 -0.56
N TRP A 90 -15.95 4.08 0.18
CA TRP A 90 -15.25 3.56 1.34
C TRP A 90 -13.90 2.97 0.98
N THR A 91 -13.82 2.09 -0.03
CA THR A 91 -12.56 1.50 -0.47
C THR A 91 -11.58 2.57 -0.95
N THR A 92 -12.09 3.57 -1.66
CA THR A 92 -11.25 4.70 -2.12
C THR A 92 -10.67 5.46 -0.94
N TRP A 93 -11.48 5.75 0.07
CA TRP A 93 -11.07 6.45 1.28
C TRP A 93 -10.14 5.63 2.18
N THR A 94 -10.48 4.38 2.47
CA THR A 94 -9.78 3.56 3.49
C THR A 94 -8.63 2.74 2.94
N THR A 95 -8.55 2.57 1.61
CA THR A 95 -7.57 1.69 0.97
C THR A 95 -6.75 2.42 -0.08
N TYR A 96 -7.36 3.02 -1.11
CA TYR A 96 -6.57 3.64 -2.18
C TYR A 96 -5.78 4.86 -1.70
N ILE A 97 -6.42 5.80 -0.98
CA ILE A 97 -5.73 6.98 -0.44
C ILE A 97 -4.61 6.57 0.53
N PRO A 98 -4.86 5.75 1.58
CA PRO A 98 -3.80 5.34 2.48
C PRO A 98 -2.69 4.57 1.78
N SER A 99 -2.97 3.81 0.73
CA SER A 99 -1.93 3.06 -0.01
C SER A 99 -0.90 3.98 -0.66
N LEU A 100 -1.31 5.18 -1.07
CA LEU A 100 -0.39 6.21 -1.55
C LEU A 100 0.47 6.73 -0.42
N PHE A 101 -0.11 7.09 0.73
CA PHE A 101 0.59 7.78 1.82
C PHE A 101 1.03 6.88 2.99
N ASN A 102 1.11 5.56 2.78
CA ASN A 102 1.49 4.62 3.84
C ASN A 102 3.00 4.67 4.13
N LEU A 103 3.37 5.69 4.89
CA LEU A 103 4.70 6.02 5.39
C LEU A 103 4.77 5.78 6.91
N ALA A 104 4.45 4.56 7.35
CA ALA A 104 4.32 4.18 8.75
C ALA A 104 5.46 4.68 9.65
N LEU A 105 6.72 4.58 9.19
CA LEU A 105 7.87 5.08 9.96
C LEU A 105 7.73 6.58 10.30
N PHE A 106 7.36 7.39 9.31
CA PHE A 106 7.26 8.84 9.46
C PHE A 106 6.01 9.24 10.24
N TRP A 107 4.89 8.55 10.02
CA TRP A 107 3.66 8.81 10.77
C TRP A 107 3.81 8.44 12.25
N ASP A 108 4.41 7.29 12.56
CA ASP A 108 4.58 6.84 13.94
C ASP A 108 5.54 7.75 14.70
N LEU A 109 6.68 8.12 14.09
CA LEU A 109 7.61 9.11 14.67
C LEU A 109 6.97 10.50 14.79
N GLY A 110 6.21 10.91 13.78
CA GLY A 110 5.49 12.18 13.77
C GLY A 110 4.43 12.26 14.87
N LEU A 111 3.71 11.18 15.14
CA LEU A 111 2.75 11.09 16.25
C LEU A 111 3.44 11.19 17.61
N LEU A 112 4.55 10.47 17.80
CA LEU A 112 5.34 10.55 19.03
C LEU A 112 5.93 11.95 19.22
N TYR A 113 6.45 12.57 18.16
CA TYR A 113 6.97 13.93 18.21
C TYR A 113 5.86 14.95 18.48
N ALA A 114 4.71 14.85 17.80
CA ALA A 114 3.59 15.75 18.01
C ALA A 114 3.11 15.69 19.47
N LEU A 115 3.11 14.51 20.10
CA LEU A 115 2.82 14.36 21.52
C LEU A 115 3.79 15.19 22.38
N THR A 116 5.09 15.17 22.08
CA THR A 116 6.09 15.92 22.88
C THR A 116 5.93 17.43 22.77
N GLN A 117 5.25 17.91 21.73
CA GLN A 117 4.95 19.34 21.53
C GLN A 117 3.65 19.79 22.21
N THR A 118 2.88 18.88 22.81
CA THR A 118 1.63 19.25 23.48
C THR A 118 1.86 19.84 24.87
N ARG A 119 1.00 20.78 25.29
CA ARG A 119 1.03 21.32 26.66
C ARG A 119 0.90 20.22 27.72
N VAL A 120 0.02 19.25 27.46
CA VAL A 120 -0.20 18.10 28.35
C VAL A 120 1.10 17.34 28.60
N PHE A 121 1.94 17.17 27.59
CA PHE A 121 3.24 16.51 27.74
C PHE A 121 4.24 17.38 28.49
N LEU A 122 4.33 18.68 28.18
CA LEU A 122 5.28 19.61 28.80
C LEU A 122 4.99 19.86 30.29
N GLU A 123 3.72 19.82 30.68
CA GLU A 123 3.27 20.03 32.06
C GLU A 123 3.12 18.72 32.86
N ALA A 124 3.32 17.55 32.22
CA ALA A 124 3.18 16.27 32.87
C ALA A 124 4.27 16.04 33.93
N ARG A 125 3.89 15.43 35.06
CA ARG A 125 4.84 14.99 36.08
C ARG A 125 5.81 13.91 35.57
N ASN A 126 5.32 13.03 34.68
CA ASN A 126 6.07 11.90 34.12
C ASN A 126 5.84 11.79 32.60
N PRO A 127 6.40 12.70 31.78
CA PRO A 127 6.14 12.75 30.34
C PRO A 127 6.54 11.46 29.60
N GLY A 128 7.58 10.77 30.07
CA GLY A 128 8.04 9.51 29.49
C GLY A 128 6.96 8.42 29.47
N VAL A 129 6.07 8.37 30.48
CA VAL A 129 4.97 7.39 30.53
C VAL A 129 4.01 7.60 29.36
N MET A 130 3.74 8.85 28.97
CA MET A 130 2.83 9.15 27.86
C MET A 130 3.42 8.66 26.53
N VAL A 131 4.72 8.84 26.32
CA VAL A 131 5.43 8.33 25.14
C VAL A 131 5.44 6.81 25.11
N VAL A 132 5.66 6.15 26.24
CA VAL A 132 5.59 4.68 26.34
C VAL A 132 4.17 4.21 26.01
N VAL A 133 3.15 4.79 26.62
CA VAL A 133 1.74 4.42 26.37
C VAL A 133 1.37 4.60 24.90
N LEU A 134 1.71 5.74 24.28
CA LEU A 134 1.43 5.97 22.87
C LEU A 134 2.25 5.03 21.96
N GLY A 135 3.52 4.80 22.27
CA GLY A 135 4.37 3.86 21.53
C GLY A 135 3.84 2.43 21.60
N THR A 136 3.41 1.99 22.78
CA THR A 136 2.75 0.70 22.99
C THR A 136 1.43 0.64 22.21
N TRP A 137 0.61 1.68 22.25
CA TRP A 137 -0.62 1.75 21.47
C TRP A 137 -0.38 1.63 19.96
N ILE A 138 0.56 2.40 19.41
CA ILE A 138 0.96 2.33 17.98
C ILE A 138 1.44 0.92 17.63
N TYR A 139 2.26 0.33 18.50
CA TYR A 139 2.79 -1.01 18.31
C TYR A 139 1.67 -2.06 18.23
N PHE A 140 0.70 -2.03 19.16
CA PHE A 140 -0.43 -2.96 19.19
C PHE A 140 -1.49 -2.69 18.11
N ALA A 141 -1.73 -1.44 17.73
CA ALA A 141 -2.70 -1.09 16.69
C ALA A 141 -2.38 -1.77 15.33
N LYS A 142 -1.10 -2.05 15.08
CA LYS A 142 -0.65 -2.78 13.89
C LYS A 142 -1.07 -4.27 13.88
N LEU A 143 -1.47 -4.86 15.01
CA LEU A 143 -2.01 -6.22 15.06
C LEU A 143 -3.37 -6.37 14.41
N VAL A 144 -4.17 -5.28 14.34
CA VAL A 144 -5.58 -5.38 13.97
C VAL A 144 -5.76 -6.07 12.61
N LYS A 145 -4.88 -5.79 11.64
CA LYS A 145 -4.92 -6.41 10.31
C LYS A 145 -4.40 -7.86 10.29
N LEU A 146 -3.49 -8.20 11.20
CA LEU A 146 -2.83 -9.51 11.25
C LEU A 146 -3.54 -10.50 12.18
N PHE A 147 -4.47 -10.04 13.00
CA PHE A 147 -5.18 -10.88 13.96
C PHE A 147 -5.79 -12.15 13.33
N PRO A 148 -6.47 -12.09 12.16
CA PRO A 148 -6.98 -13.30 11.52
C PRO A 148 -5.89 -14.30 11.12
N TYR A 149 -4.71 -13.80 10.72
CA TYR A 149 -3.56 -14.64 10.37
C TYR A 149 -2.98 -15.33 11.61
N PHE A 150 -2.70 -14.57 12.67
CA PHE A 150 -2.15 -15.14 13.92
C PHE A 150 -3.13 -16.08 14.63
N ARG A 151 -4.43 -15.89 14.44
CA ARG A 151 -5.44 -16.86 14.90
C ARG A 151 -5.28 -18.23 14.22
N ARG A 152 -4.86 -18.27 12.95
CA ARG A 152 -4.61 -19.50 12.20
C ARG A 152 -3.20 -20.06 12.45
N TYR A 153 -2.22 -19.18 12.65
CA TYR A 153 -0.81 -19.51 12.88
C TYR A 153 -0.29 -18.80 14.15
N PRO A 154 -0.57 -19.33 15.35
CA PRO A 154 -0.23 -18.65 16.60
C PRO A 154 1.28 -18.60 16.86
N MET A 155 2.06 -19.57 16.36
CA MET A 155 3.51 -19.58 16.54
C MET A 155 4.20 -18.42 15.82
N ASP A 156 3.64 -17.99 14.70
CA ASP A 156 4.12 -16.87 13.89
C ASP A 156 4.00 -15.54 14.62
N PHE A 157 3.11 -15.43 15.61
CA PHE A 157 3.04 -14.26 16.48
C PHE A 157 4.38 -14.02 17.18
N PHE A 158 5.04 -15.09 17.63
CA PHE A 158 6.29 -14.96 18.36
C PHE A 158 7.46 -14.54 17.48
N LEU A 159 7.45 -15.04 16.23
CA LEU A 159 8.49 -14.76 15.25
C LEU A 159 8.32 -13.38 14.59
N PHE A 160 7.10 -12.95 14.31
CA PHE A 160 6.86 -11.75 13.50
C PHE A 160 6.41 -10.54 14.29
N PHE A 161 5.87 -10.74 15.50
CA PHE A 161 5.33 -9.66 16.31
C PHE A 161 6.09 -9.49 17.62
N PHE A 162 6.13 -10.49 18.51
CA PHE A 162 6.76 -10.38 19.84
C PHE A 162 7.39 -11.70 20.30
N PRO A 163 8.70 -11.78 20.64
CA PRO A 163 9.58 -10.66 20.96
C PRO A 163 10.32 -10.07 19.76
N ILE A 164 10.29 -10.73 18.60
CA ILE A 164 10.98 -10.28 17.39
C ILE A 164 10.03 -9.37 16.60
N PRO A 165 10.27 -8.05 16.52
CA PRO A 165 9.35 -7.10 15.87
C PRO A 165 9.56 -7.09 14.34
N ALA A 166 9.70 -8.26 13.71
CA ALA A 166 10.05 -8.38 12.29
C ALA A 166 9.00 -7.69 11.40
N TYR A 167 7.72 -7.76 11.77
CA TYR A 167 6.65 -7.07 11.07
C TYR A 167 6.81 -5.54 11.09
N HIS A 168 7.17 -4.94 12.23
CA HIS A 168 7.39 -3.49 12.33
C HIS A 168 8.61 -3.07 11.52
N CYS A 169 9.71 -3.83 11.62
CA CYS A 169 10.89 -3.62 10.78
C CYS A 169 10.53 -3.65 9.29
N PHE A 170 9.72 -4.63 8.88
CA PHE A 170 9.22 -4.74 7.52
C PHE A 170 8.35 -3.54 7.11
N ALA A 171 7.40 -3.11 7.96
CA ALA A 171 6.55 -1.96 7.69
C ALA A 171 7.35 -0.64 7.57
N TYR A 172 8.37 -0.45 8.41
CA TYR A 172 9.25 0.72 8.36
C TYR A 172 10.18 0.69 7.15
N PHE A 173 10.73 -0.47 6.80
CA PHE A 173 11.46 -0.64 5.56
C PHE A 173 10.61 -0.30 4.33
N HIS A 174 9.34 -0.74 4.32
CA HIS A 174 8.40 -0.37 3.26
C HIS A 174 8.09 1.13 3.20
N SER A 175 8.20 1.86 4.31
CA SER A 175 8.09 3.33 4.29
C SER A 175 9.24 3.96 3.51
N LEU A 176 10.47 3.47 3.69
CA LEU A 176 11.64 3.90 2.93
C LEU A 176 11.51 3.55 1.44
N LEU A 177 11.04 2.33 1.13
CA LEU A 177 10.75 1.94 -0.26
C LEU A 177 9.71 2.85 -0.92
N THR A 178 8.73 3.34 -0.15
CA THR A 178 7.68 4.23 -0.67
C THR A 178 8.25 5.60 -1.00
N LEU A 179 9.11 6.16 -0.14
CA LEU A 179 9.84 7.39 -0.45
C LEU A 179 10.70 7.23 -1.70
N TRP A 180 11.44 6.13 -1.79
CA TRP A 180 12.23 5.83 -2.98
C TRP A 180 11.37 5.69 -4.24
N ALA A 181 10.17 5.10 -4.12
CA ALA A 181 9.22 5.00 -5.21
C ALA A 181 8.71 6.37 -5.66
N TYR A 182 8.43 7.31 -4.74
CA TYR A 182 8.09 8.69 -5.11
C TYR A 182 9.22 9.37 -5.87
N CYS A 183 10.47 9.15 -5.47
CA CYS A 183 11.63 9.69 -6.16
C CYS A 183 11.97 8.96 -7.46
N THR A 184 11.25 7.90 -7.84
CA THR A 184 11.54 7.11 -9.05
C THR A 184 10.27 6.68 -9.79
N PHE A 185 9.16 7.39 -9.58
CA PHE A 185 7.84 7.01 -10.07
C PHE A 185 7.72 7.05 -11.60
N TRP A 186 8.63 7.74 -12.29
CA TRP A 186 8.67 7.78 -13.75
C TRP A 186 9.19 6.47 -14.39
N ASP A 187 9.87 5.62 -13.61
CA ASP A 187 10.41 4.37 -14.10
C ASP A 187 9.28 3.35 -14.33
N CYS A 188 8.99 3.09 -15.60
CA CYS A 188 7.96 2.16 -16.06
C CYS A 188 8.50 0.76 -16.37
N SER A 189 9.77 0.48 -16.07
CA SER A 189 10.40 -0.80 -16.39
C SER A 189 9.82 -1.95 -15.58
N TRP A 190 9.70 -3.11 -16.23
CA TRP A 190 9.33 -4.35 -15.55
C TRP A 190 10.55 -4.94 -14.84
N SER A 191 10.81 -4.52 -13.61
CA SER A 191 11.91 -5.07 -12.82
C SER A 191 11.68 -6.56 -12.50
N GLY A 192 12.62 -7.43 -12.89
CA GLY A 192 12.62 -8.85 -12.57
C GLY A 192 12.32 -9.82 -13.72
N ARG A 193 12.06 -9.32 -14.94
CA ARG A 193 12.14 -10.09 -16.17
C ARG A 193 13.22 -9.47 -17.05
N ASN A 194 14.10 -10.29 -17.61
CA ASN A 194 14.82 -9.89 -18.82
C ASN A 194 13.78 -10.07 -19.93
N LEU A 195 13.33 -8.96 -20.52
CA LEU A 195 12.56 -8.97 -21.76
C LEU A 195 13.54 -8.92 -22.93
#